data_AF-A0A6I6SU15-F1
#
_entry.id   AF-A0A6I6SU15-F1
#
_cell.length_a   1.000
_cell.length_b   1.000
_cell.length_c   1.000
_cell.angle_alpha   90.00
_cell.angle_beta   90.00
_cell.angle_gamma   90.00
#
_symmetry.space_group_name_H-M   'P 1'
#
loop_
_entity.id
_entity.type
_entity.pdbx_description
1 polymer ?
#
loop_
_entity_poly.entity_id
_entity_poly.type
_entity_poly.pdbx_seq_one_letter_code
_entity_poly.pdbx_strand_id
1 'polypeptide(L)'
;MTLPKQYVSRASTLQESLAAVAKLPWILAEAITRWGEIEVIVRKREKHRSQEQNKLQRKWCKEAAAQGDMTAEEYRGYCKLHFGVPILRRDSEAFREVYDRLIRPRDYAEKLELMMEPLDFQVTRLMTTAQKGEYLDAMWTHFTGLGFRLTDPNLKGMDPSQYKEAA
;
A
#
# COMPACT_ATOMS: atom_id res chain seq x y z
N MET A 1 16.99 21.20 11.03
CA MET A 1 16.01 20.93 12.11
C MET A 1 14.84 20.19 11.50
N THR A 2 14.60 18.95 11.92
CA THR A 2 13.48 18.13 11.46
C THR A 2 12.19 18.66 12.05
N LEU A 3 11.21 18.98 11.20
CA LEU A 3 9.89 19.42 11.63
C LEU A 3 9.26 18.35 12.55
N PRO A 4 8.57 18.75 13.64
CA PRO A 4 7.92 17.80 14.52
C PRO A 4 6.86 16.98 13.76
N LYS A 5 6.91 15.66 13.95
CA LYS A 5 6.02 14.69 13.28
C LYS A 5 4.57 14.89 13.73
N GLN A 6 3.63 14.96 12.79
CA GLN A 6 2.21 15.17 13.08
C GLN A 6 1.52 13.88 13.53
N TYR A 7 0.54 14.00 14.43
CA TYR A 7 -0.33 12.90 14.83
C TYR A 7 -1.59 12.88 13.95
N VAL A 8 -1.93 11.72 13.40
CA VAL A 8 -3.10 11.57 12.52
C VAL A 8 -3.85 10.30 12.89
N SER A 9 -5.13 10.44 13.16
CA SER A 9 -6.06 9.31 13.29
C SER A 9 -7.06 9.29 12.13
N ARG A 10 -7.47 8.10 11.71
CA ARG A 10 -8.43 7.91 10.62
C ARG A 10 -9.70 7.30 11.17
N ALA A 11 -10.83 7.86 10.76
CA ALA A 11 -12.13 7.30 11.02
C ALA A 11 -13.04 7.50 9.81
N SER A 12 -13.75 6.43 9.47
CA SER A 12 -14.77 6.37 8.42
C SER A 12 -16.14 5.97 8.98
N THR A 13 -16.18 5.55 10.24
CA THR A 13 -17.38 5.24 11.00
C THR A 13 -17.42 6.02 12.32
N LEU A 14 -18.59 6.09 12.95
CA LEU A 14 -18.75 6.71 14.27
C LEU A 14 -17.93 5.96 15.33
N GLN A 15 -17.89 4.63 15.25
CA GLN A 15 -17.12 3.81 16.18
C GLN A 15 -15.61 4.04 16.06
N GLU A 16 -15.09 4.12 14.83
CA GLU A 16 -13.67 4.49 14.59
C GLU A 16 -13.39 5.93 15.05
N SER A 17 -14.34 6.84 14.87
CA SER A 17 -14.22 8.24 15.33
C SER A 17 -14.12 8.29 16.85
N LEU A 18 -14.96 7.54 17.56
CA LEU A 18 -14.94 7.47 19.02
C LEU A 18 -13.65 6.82 19.55
N ALA A 19 -13.16 5.77 18.88
CA ALA A 19 -11.87 5.16 19.23
C ALA A 19 -10.69 6.12 19.00
N ALA A 20 -10.72 6.91 17.93
CA ALA A 20 -9.75 7.97 17.67
C ALA A 20 -9.79 9.06 18.75
N VAL A 21 -10.99 9.49 19.13
CA VAL A 21 -11.21 10.50 20.17
C VAL A 21 -10.74 10.00 21.53
N ALA A 22 -10.91 8.72 21.84
CA ALA A 22 -10.41 8.14 23.09
C ALA A 22 -8.88 8.24 23.24
N LYS A 23 -8.13 8.25 22.12
CA LYS A 23 -6.67 8.42 22.11
C LYS A 23 -6.22 9.89 22.13
N LEU A 24 -7.12 10.84 21.79
CA LEU A 24 -6.78 12.27 21.72
C LEU A 24 -6.23 12.84 23.03
N PRO A 25 -6.81 12.59 24.22
CA PRO A 25 -6.33 13.20 25.46
C PRO A 25 -4.83 12.97 25.71
N TRP A 26 -4.36 11.74 25.47
CA TRP A 26 -2.95 11.40 25.62
C TRP A 26 -2.07 12.06 24.56
N ILE A 27 -2.51 12.04 23.29
CA ILE A 27 -1.79 12.68 22.18
C ILE A 27 -1.66 14.19 22.40
N LEU A 28 -2.73 14.85 22.82
CA LEU A 28 -2.75 16.28 23.09
C LEU A 28 -1.83 16.63 24.26
N ALA A 29 -1.79 15.82 25.31
CA ALA A 29 -0.89 16.03 26.44
C ALA A 29 0.59 15.95 26.02
N GLU A 30 0.97 14.94 25.23
CA GLU A 30 2.34 14.82 24.72
C GLU A 30 2.68 15.96 23.75
N ALA A 31 1.74 16.30 22.85
CA ALA A 31 1.93 17.33 21.83
C ALA A 31 2.06 18.74 22.42
N ILE A 32 1.21 19.12 23.40
CA ILE A 32 1.28 20.40 24.10
C ILE A 32 2.60 20.52 24.86
N THR A 33 2.99 19.48 25.58
CA THR A 33 4.25 19.47 26.34
C THR A 33 5.46 19.68 25.43
N ARG A 34 5.39 19.15 24.21
CA ARG A 34 6.52 19.15 23.28
C ARG A 34 6.56 20.37 22.35
N TRP A 35 5.40 20.89 21.95
CA TRP A 35 5.29 21.90 20.89
C TRP A 35 4.71 23.24 21.39
N GLY A 36 4.20 23.29 22.62
CA GLY A 36 3.61 24.48 23.23
C GLY A 36 2.18 24.73 22.76
N GLU A 37 2.00 24.95 21.45
CA GLU A 37 0.70 25.21 20.84
C GLU A 37 0.35 24.13 19.82
N ILE A 38 -0.93 23.77 19.76
CA ILE A 38 -1.46 22.74 18.85
C ILE A 38 -2.80 23.16 18.27
N GLU A 39 -3.08 22.71 17.04
CA GLU A 39 -4.36 22.91 16.35
C GLU A 39 -4.95 21.55 15.96
N VAL A 40 -6.25 21.35 16.20
CA VAL A 40 -7.00 20.14 15.82
C VAL A 40 -7.95 20.48 14.68
N ILE A 41 -7.69 19.93 13.49
CA ILE A 41 -8.47 20.21 12.28
C ILE A 41 -9.34 19.00 11.91
N VAL A 42 -10.65 19.22 11.82
CA VAL A 42 -11.60 18.26 11.22
C VAL A 42 -11.95 18.73 9.81
N ARG A 43 -11.61 17.94 8.78
CA ARG A 43 -11.84 18.30 7.37
C ARG A 43 -12.46 17.17 6.58
N LYS A 44 -13.18 17.53 5.51
CA LYS A 44 -13.65 16.57 4.51
C LYS A 44 -12.45 15.89 3.86
N ARG A 45 -12.49 14.56 3.78
CA ARG A 45 -11.41 13.78 3.16
C ARG A 45 -11.41 13.99 1.64
N GLU A 46 -10.32 14.54 1.12
CA GLU A 46 -10.02 14.53 -0.31
C GLU A 46 -9.20 13.28 -0.66
N LYS A 47 -9.62 12.55 -1.69
CA LYS A 47 -9.05 11.25 -2.07
C LYS A 47 -8.08 11.44 -3.24
N HIS A 48 -6.80 11.68 -2.99
CA HIS A 48 -5.75 11.49 -4.00
C HIS A 48 -5.39 9.99 -4.09
N ARG A 49 -6.35 9.17 -4.55
CA ARG A 49 -6.32 7.71 -4.36
C ARG A 49 -5.26 6.97 -5.19
N SER A 50 -4.92 7.44 -6.40
CA SER A 50 -4.04 6.68 -7.31
C SER A 50 -2.55 6.79 -6.98
N GLN A 51 -2.05 7.99 -6.64
CA GLN A 51 -0.62 8.17 -6.31
C GLN A 51 -0.25 7.45 -5.00
N GLU A 52 -1.12 7.50 -4.00
CA GLU A 52 -0.86 6.91 -2.69
C GLU A 52 -0.88 5.37 -2.71
N GLN A 53 -1.76 4.77 -3.51
CA GLN A 53 -1.76 3.31 -3.70
C GLN A 53 -0.47 2.83 -4.39
N ASN A 54 0.04 3.58 -5.37
CA ASN A 54 1.29 3.24 -6.05
C ASN A 54 2.52 3.42 -5.14
N LYS A 55 2.55 4.50 -4.35
CA LYS A 55 3.60 4.69 -3.32
C LYS A 55 3.60 3.56 -2.30
N LEU A 56 2.42 3.16 -1.80
CA LEU A 56 2.31 2.08 -0.82
C LEU A 56 2.80 0.75 -1.37
N GLN A 57 2.39 0.38 -2.59
CA GLN A 57 2.91 -0.83 -3.25
C GLN A 57 4.44 -0.82 -3.26
N ARG A 58 5.05 0.27 -3.76
CA ARG A 58 6.51 0.39 -3.87
C ARG A 58 7.17 0.31 -2.49
N LYS A 59 6.55 0.89 -1.46
CA LYS A 59 7.01 0.81 -0.06
C LYS A 59 7.02 -0.63 0.44
N TRP A 60 5.90 -1.35 0.30
CA TRP A 60 5.83 -2.75 0.73
C TRP A 60 6.80 -3.67 0.01
N CYS A 61 7.05 -3.45 -1.29
CA CYS A 61 8.08 -4.22 -2.00
C CYS A 61 9.47 -4.00 -1.41
N LYS A 62 9.80 -2.77 -0.97
CA LYS A 62 11.07 -2.46 -0.29
C LYS A 62 11.13 -3.07 1.11
N GLU A 63 10.04 -3.00 1.87
CA GLU A 63 9.95 -3.60 3.20
C GLU A 63 10.05 -5.12 3.15
N ALA A 64 9.43 -5.76 2.15
CA ALA A 64 9.57 -7.18 1.88
C ALA A 64 11.01 -7.55 1.50
N ALA A 65 11.64 -6.78 0.62
CA ALA A 65 13.04 -7.00 0.24
C ALA A 65 14.03 -6.84 1.40
N ALA A 66 13.71 -6.02 2.40
CA ALA A 66 14.53 -5.88 3.59
C ALA A 66 14.40 -7.07 4.57
N GLN A 67 13.37 -7.91 4.41
CA GLN A 67 13.02 -9.00 5.34
C GLN A 67 13.17 -10.39 4.71
N GLY A 68 13.05 -10.50 3.39
CA GLY A 68 13.12 -11.76 2.67
C GLY A 68 14.35 -11.91 1.78
N ASP A 69 14.25 -12.82 0.82
CA ASP A 69 15.35 -13.28 -0.04
C ASP A 69 15.36 -12.68 -1.45
N MET A 70 14.27 -12.03 -1.86
CA MET A 70 14.13 -11.38 -3.17
C MET A 70 14.35 -9.87 -3.09
N THR A 71 14.80 -9.27 -4.18
CA THR A 71 14.87 -7.82 -4.35
C THR A 71 13.48 -7.19 -4.41
N ALA A 72 13.40 -5.87 -4.21
CA ALA A 72 12.13 -5.14 -4.28
C ALA A 72 11.46 -5.25 -5.67
N GLU A 73 12.25 -5.39 -6.72
CA GLU A 73 11.76 -5.54 -8.08
C GLU A 73 11.23 -6.95 -8.34
N GLU A 74 11.92 -7.97 -7.83
CA GLU A 74 11.45 -9.36 -7.88
C GLU A 74 10.15 -9.55 -7.08
N TYR A 75 10.04 -8.97 -5.88
CA TYR A 75 8.76 -8.93 -5.14
C TYR A 75 7.67 -8.21 -5.93
N ARG A 76 8.01 -7.13 -6.66
CA ARG A 76 7.04 -6.43 -7.51
C ARG A 76 6.57 -7.32 -8.66
N GLY A 77 7.49 -8.00 -9.34
CA GLY A 77 7.20 -8.95 -10.41
C GLY A 77 6.31 -10.10 -9.92
N TYR A 78 6.67 -10.69 -8.78
CA TYR A 78 5.89 -11.71 -8.09
C TYR A 78 4.46 -11.22 -7.81
N CYS A 79 4.30 -10.07 -7.18
CA CYS A 79 2.97 -9.56 -6.82
C CYS A 79 2.12 -9.28 -8.06
N LYS A 80 2.70 -8.71 -9.13
CA LYS A 80 2.01 -8.53 -10.40
C LYS A 80 1.53 -9.86 -10.98
N LEU A 81 2.38 -10.88 -10.99
CA LEU A 81 2.07 -12.18 -11.56
C LEU A 81 0.99 -12.92 -10.76
N HIS A 82 1.09 -12.92 -9.43
CA HIS A 82 0.24 -13.75 -8.58
C HIS A 82 -1.04 -13.07 -8.11
N PHE A 83 -1.06 -11.74 -8.02
CA PHE A 83 -2.25 -10.99 -7.58
C PHE A 83 -2.83 -10.14 -8.69
N GLY A 84 -1.98 -9.42 -9.42
CA GLY A 84 -2.46 -8.47 -10.41
C GLY A 84 -3.02 -9.09 -11.68
N VAL A 85 -2.34 -10.12 -12.20
CA VAL A 85 -2.77 -10.85 -13.39
C VAL A 85 -4.11 -11.54 -13.16
N PRO A 86 -4.37 -12.29 -12.06
CA PRO A 86 -5.69 -12.87 -11.82
C PRO A 86 -6.83 -11.86 -11.80
N ILE A 87 -6.63 -10.69 -11.15
CA ILE A 87 -7.64 -9.61 -11.11
C ILE A 87 -7.96 -9.13 -12.53
N LEU A 88 -6.94 -8.85 -13.35
CA LEU A 88 -7.16 -8.37 -14.72
C LEU A 88 -7.71 -9.46 -15.65
N ARG A 89 -7.30 -10.72 -15.50
CA ARG A 89 -7.85 -11.84 -16.28
C ARG A 89 -9.32 -12.09 -15.97
N ARG A 90 -9.77 -11.78 -14.74
CA ARG A 90 -11.19 -11.85 -14.34
C ARG A 90 -12.01 -10.71 -14.94
N ASP A 91 -11.49 -9.49 -14.88
CA ASP A 91 -12.28 -8.27 -15.13
C ASP A 91 -12.11 -7.69 -16.55
N SER A 92 -11.11 -8.13 -17.32
CA SER A 92 -10.83 -7.64 -18.67
C SER A 92 -10.61 -8.80 -19.65
N GLU A 93 -11.61 -9.02 -20.51
CA GLU A 93 -11.56 -10.05 -21.55
C GLU A 93 -10.40 -9.82 -22.52
N ALA A 94 -10.19 -8.59 -22.99
CA ALA A 94 -9.08 -8.24 -23.87
C ALA A 94 -7.71 -8.53 -23.23
N PHE A 95 -7.54 -8.22 -21.93
CA PHE A 95 -6.31 -8.56 -21.23
C PHE A 95 -6.14 -10.08 -21.11
N ARG A 96 -7.21 -10.79 -20.75
CA ARG A 96 -7.21 -12.25 -20.62
C ARG A 96 -6.79 -12.94 -21.91
N GLU A 97 -7.34 -12.54 -23.05
CA GLU A 97 -7.01 -13.14 -24.36
C GLU A 97 -5.53 -12.97 -24.71
N VAL A 98 -4.99 -11.75 -24.55
CA VAL A 98 -3.59 -11.46 -24.83
C VAL A 98 -2.67 -12.21 -23.87
N TYR A 99 -2.97 -12.19 -22.57
CA TYR A 99 -2.18 -12.87 -21.56
C TYR A 99 -2.19 -14.40 -21.77
N ASP A 100 -3.36 -14.99 -21.99
CA ASP A 100 -3.51 -16.44 -22.16
C ASP A 100 -2.81 -16.96 -23.41
N ARG A 101 -2.77 -16.16 -24.48
CA ARG A 101 -2.09 -16.51 -25.72
C ARG A 101 -0.58 -16.33 -25.67
N LEU A 102 -0.09 -15.26 -25.04
CA LEU A 102 1.32 -14.85 -25.16
C LEU A 102 2.19 -15.12 -23.93
N ILE A 103 1.59 -15.12 -22.73
CA ILE A 103 2.34 -15.15 -21.46
C ILE A 103 2.04 -16.42 -20.68
N ARG A 104 0.77 -16.84 -20.59
CA ARG A 104 0.36 -18.04 -19.85
C ARG A 104 1.12 -19.33 -20.26
N PRO A 105 1.47 -19.58 -21.53
CA PRO A 105 2.18 -20.80 -21.92
C PRO A 105 3.66 -20.82 -21.53
N ARG A 106 4.25 -19.66 -21.20
CA ARG A 106 5.66 -19.53 -20.85
C ARG A 106 6.01 -20.21 -19.54
N ASP A 107 7.30 -20.46 -19.32
CA ASP A 107 7.74 -20.97 -18.04
C ASP A 107 7.58 -19.93 -16.92
N TYR A 108 7.76 -20.36 -15.67
CA TYR A 108 7.57 -19.48 -14.52
C TYR A 108 8.62 -18.37 -14.42
N ALA A 109 9.86 -18.66 -14.79
CA ALA A 109 10.96 -17.70 -14.73
C ALA A 109 10.75 -16.58 -15.75
N GLU A 110 10.46 -16.94 -17.00
CA GLU A 110 10.09 -16.03 -18.08
C GLU A 110 8.87 -15.17 -17.70
N LYS A 111 7.86 -15.77 -17.05
CA LYS A 111 6.69 -15.01 -16.58
C LYS A 111 7.08 -13.96 -15.56
N LEU A 112 7.98 -14.27 -14.62
CA LEU A 112 8.47 -13.30 -13.64
C LEU A 112 9.28 -12.21 -14.32
N GLU A 113 10.22 -12.56 -15.22
CA GLU A 113 11.03 -11.60 -15.97
C GLU A 113 10.16 -10.61 -16.76
N LEU A 114 9.10 -11.09 -17.41
CA LEU A 114 8.14 -10.25 -18.13
C LEU A 114 7.46 -9.21 -17.23
N MET A 115 7.28 -9.50 -15.93
CA MET A 115 6.64 -8.58 -14.99
C MET A 115 7.58 -7.50 -14.44
N MET A 116 8.89 -7.69 -14.58
CA MET A 116 9.96 -6.85 -14.02
C MET A 116 10.57 -5.90 -15.06
N GLU A 117 11.27 -4.86 -14.61
CA GLU A 117 12.10 -4.04 -15.49
C GLU A 117 13.24 -4.89 -16.10
N PRO A 118 13.58 -4.71 -17.40
CA PRO A 118 13.16 -3.63 -18.29
C PRO A 118 11.87 -3.89 -19.10
N LEU A 119 11.30 -5.11 -19.08
CA LEU A 119 10.12 -5.45 -19.89
C LEU A 119 8.82 -4.81 -19.34
N ASP A 120 8.69 -4.77 -18.01
CA ASP A 120 7.62 -4.12 -17.24
C ASP A 120 6.21 -4.33 -17.82
N PHE A 121 5.78 -5.59 -17.97
CA PHE A 121 4.44 -5.88 -18.50
C PHE A 121 3.36 -5.14 -17.70
N GLN A 122 2.49 -4.45 -18.43
CA GLN A 122 1.56 -3.49 -17.87
C GLN A 122 0.39 -4.20 -17.18
N VAL A 123 0.56 -4.45 -15.88
CA VAL A 123 -0.50 -5.00 -15.02
C VAL A 123 -1.12 -3.88 -14.19
N THR A 124 -0.35 -3.31 -13.26
CA THR A 124 -0.87 -2.32 -12.31
C THR A 124 -1.30 -1.00 -12.96
N ARG A 125 -0.84 -0.70 -14.18
CA ARG A 125 -1.22 0.51 -14.93
C ARG A 125 -2.63 0.40 -15.54
N LEU A 126 -3.08 -0.82 -15.83
CA LEU A 126 -4.40 -1.08 -16.41
C LEU A 126 -5.51 -1.21 -15.35
N MET A 127 -5.14 -1.24 -14.07
CA MET A 127 -6.08 -1.39 -12.98
C MET A 127 -6.85 -0.09 -12.69
N THR A 128 -8.14 -0.23 -12.46
CA THR A 128 -8.95 0.79 -11.78
C THR A 128 -8.50 0.94 -10.32
N THR A 129 -8.92 2.03 -9.66
CA THR A 129 -8.62 2.25 -8.23
C THR A 129 -9.17 1.15 -7.32
N ALA A 130 -10.29 0.53 -7.69
CA ALA A 130 -10.90 -0.57 -6.93
C ALA A 130 -10.06 -1.85 -7.05
N GLN A 131 -9.71 -2.25 -8.27
CA GLN A 131 -8.81 -3.37 -8.54
C GLN A 131 -7.43 -3.17 -7.91
N LYS A 132 -6.93 -1.93 -7.90
CA LYS A 132 -5.68 -1.60 -7.21
C LYS A 132 -5.79 -1.73 -5.69
N GLY A 133 -6.97 -1.49 -5.13
CA GLY A 133 -7.29 -1.78 -3.73
C GLY A 133 -7.21 -3.27 -3.44
N GLU A 134 -7.94 -4.08 -4.19
CA GLU A 134 -7.95 -5.55 -4.08
C GLU A 134 -6.53 -6.14 -4.22
N TYR A 135 -5.75 -5.62 -5.17
CA TYR A 135 -4.35 -5.99 -5.37
C TYR A 135 -3.49 -5.72 -4.13
N LEU A 136 -3.66 -4.56 -3.49
CA LEU A 136 -2.94 -4.23 -2.26
C LEU A 136 -3.40 -5.09 -1.08
N ASP A 137 -4.70 -5.36 -0.97
CA ASP A 137 -5.22 -6.21 0.10
C ASP A 137 -4.68 -7.65 -0.03
N ALA A 138 -4.59 -8.18 -1.26
CA ALA A 138 -3.96 -9.47 -1.54
C ALA A 138 -2.46 -9.48 -1.17
N MET A 139 -1.70 -8.44 -1.52
CA MET A 139 -0.30 -8.30 -1.09
C MET A 139 -0.19 -8.29 0.43
N TRP A 140 -1.01 -7.49 1.11
CA TRP A 140 -1.01 -7.37 2.56
C TRP A 140 -1.26 -8.71 3.22
N THR A 141 -2.35 -9.40 2.87
CA THR A 141 -2.72 -10.70 3.43
C THR A 141 -1.62 -11.73 3.18
N HIS A 142 -1.04 -11.77 1.99
CA HIS A 142 0.02 -12.72 1.66
C HIS A 142 1.27 -12.49 2.52
N PHE A 143 1.82 -11.27 2.50
CA PHE A 143 3.08 -10.99 3.19
C PHE A 143 2.94 -11.01 4.72
N THR A 144 1.84 -10.46 5.26
CA THR A 144 1.61 -10.54 6.71
C THR A 144 1.37 -11.99 7.16
N GLY A 145 0.74 -12.82 6.32
CA GLY A 145 0.62 -14.26 6.56
C GLY A 145 1.96 -15.01 6.56
N LEU A 146 2.97 -14.49 5.85
CA LEU A 146 4.36 -14.98 5.90
C LEU A 146 5.18 -14.39 7.06
N GLY A 147 4.56 -13.57 7.91
CA GLY A 147 5.22 -12.93 9.06
C GLY A 147 5.96 -11.63 8.74
N PHE A 148 5.81 -11.08 7.52
CA PHE A 148 6.47 -9.84 7.13
C PHE A 148 5.79 -8.65 7.83
N ARG A 149 6.61 -7.72 8.29
CA ARG A 149 6.13 -6.45 8.86
C ARG A 149 6.01 -5.42 7.76
N LEU A 150 4.78 -5.08 7.41
CA LEU A 150 4.45 -4.08 6.40
C LEU A 150 3.82 -2.85 7.04
N THR A 151 4.04 -1.67 6.46
CA THR A 151 3.38 -0.43 6.90
C THR A 151 1.85 -0.54 6.79
N ASP A 152 1.12 -0.18 7.85
CA ASP A 152 -0.35 -0.23 7.89
C ASP A 152 -0.99 0.51 6.68
N PRO A 153 -1.90 -0.14 5.92
CA PRO A 153 -2.70 0.50 4.87
C PRO A 153 -3.46 1.74 5.34
N ASN A 154 -3.82 1.82 6.62
CA ASN A 154 -4.42 2.98 7.27
C ASN A 154 -3.43 4.12 7.51
N LEU A 155 -2.21 4.05 6.97
CA LEU A 155 -1.24 5.15 6.96
C LEU A 155 -0.94 5.67 5.52
N LYS A 156 -1.64 5.15 4.48
CA LYS A 156 -1.65 5.67 3.08
C LYS A 156 -1.64 7.20 3.00
N GLY A 157 -0.61 7.85 2.44
CA GLY A 157 -0.55 9.32 2.37
C GLY A 157 0.51 10.01 3.22
N MET A 158 1.13 9.30 4.15
CA MET A 158 2.06 9.91 5.11
C MET A 158 3.45 9.30 4.99
N ASP A 159 4.45 10.17 4.92
CA ASP A 159 5.84 9.76 4.93
C ASP A 159 6.20 9.23 6.34
N PRO A 160 6.89 8.10 6.51
CA PRO A 160 7.29 7.61 7.84
C PRO A 160 8.21 8.57 8.63
N SER A 161 8.82 9.57 7.98
CA SER A 161 9.47 10.70 8.64
C SER A 161 8.48 11.73 9.24
N GLN A 162 7.20 11.66 8.90
CA GLN A 162 6.16 12.64 9.26
C GLN A 162 5.19 12.17 10.36
N TYR A 163 5.21 10.89 10.78
CA TYR A 163 4.35 10.40 11.86
C TYR A 163 5.06 9.39 12.80
N LYS A 164 4.47 9.17 13.98
CA LYS A 164 4.73 8.03 14.88
C LYS A 164 3.43 7.27 15.07
N GLU A 165 3.48 5.93 15.01
CA GLU A 165 2.35 5.08 15.41
C GLU A 165 2.14 5.20 16.92
N ALA A 166 0.91 5.50 17.33
CA ALA A 166 0.47 5.31 18.70
C ALA A 166 0.01 3.86 18.82
N ALA A 167 0.84 3.00 19.41
CA ALA A 167 0.45 1.66 19.82
C ALA A 167 -0.87 1.71 20.61
#